data_AF-A0A7W0WM16-F1
#
_entry.id   AF-A0A7W0WM16-F1
#
_cell.length_a   1.000
_cell.length_b   1.000
_cell.length_c   1.000
_cell.angle_alpha   90.00
_cell.angle_beta   90.00
_cell.angle_gamma   90.00
#
_symmetry.space_group_name_H-M   'P 1'
#
loop_
_entity.id
_entity.type
_entity.pdbx_description
1 polymer ?
#
loop_
_entity_poly.entity_id
_entity_poly.type
_entity_poly.pdbx_seq_one_letter_code
_entity_poly.pdbx_strand_id
1 'polypeptide(L)' 'MIVAAGADTGVDAGQTLKAALEPHGGRGGGKARLAQGTVSQPDSLAAVLASLLEAFAR' A
#
# COMPACT_ATOMS: atom_id res chain seq x y z
N MET A 1 5.06 -4.29 5.62
CA MET A 1 5.13 -2.88 5.19
C MET A 1 3.99 -2.10 5.84
N ILE A 2 4.21 -0.81 6.13
CA ILE A 2 3.23 0.11 6.73
C ILE A 2 3.13 1.35 5.85
N VAL A 3 1.92 1.84 5.62
CA VAL A 3 1.58 3.08 4.91
C VAL A 3 0.75 3.96 5.83
N ALA A 4 1.08 5.24 5.91
CA ALA A 4 0.32 6.26 6.64
C ALA A 4 0.02 7.44 5.72
N ALA A 5 -1.14 8.09 5.93
CA ALA A 5 -1.58 9.24 5.14
C ALA A 5 -1.98 10.42 6.02
N GLY A 6 -1.63 11.65 5.58
CA GLY A 6 -2.01 12.93 6.20
C GLY A 6 -3.44 13.34 5.86
N ALA A 7 -4.11 14.16 6.71
CA ALA A 7 -5.59 14.36 6.69
C ALA A 7 -6.07 15.09 5.44
N ASP A 8 -5.19 15.96 5.01
CA ASP A 8 -5.22 16.90 3.93
C ASP A 8 -4.74 16.32 2.60
N THR A 9 -4.20 15.09 2.58
CA THR A 9 -3.64 14.48 1.37
C THR A 9 -4.70 13.92 0.41
N GLY A 10 -5.93 13.67 0.89
CA GLY A 10 -6.96 12.98 0.10
C GLY A 10 -6.68 11.49 -0.15
N VAL A 11 -5.56 10.95 0.35
CA VAL A 11 -5.15 9.56 0.17
C VAL A 11 -5.83 8.65 1.20
N ASP A 12 -6.41 7.54 0.74
CA ASP A 12 -6.85 6.43 1.60
C ASP A 12 -5.75 5.36 1.63
N ALA A 13 -4.96 5.34 2.71
CA ALA A 13 -3.85 4.39 2.87
C ALA A 13 -4.30 2.92 2.79
N GLY A 14 -5.50 2.59 3.25
CA GLY A 14 -6.03 1.22 3.25
C GLY A 14 -6.38 0.76 1.85
N GLN A 15 -7.08 1.59 1.08
CA GLN A 15 -7.45 1.28 -0.30
C GLN A 15 -6.23 1.23 -1.22
N THR A 16 -5.33 2.22 -1.12
CA THR A 16 -4.12 2.26 -1.95
C THR A 16 -3.21 1.07 -1.65
N LEU A 17 -3.00 0.72 -0.37
CA LEU A 17 -2.20 -0.44 -0.01
C LEU A 17 -2.82 -1.77 -0.47
N LYS A 18 -4.15 -1.92 -0.34
CA LYS A 18 -4.83 -3.12 -0.85
C LYS A 18 -4.64 -3.27 -2.35
N ALA A 19 -4.86 -2.20 -3.12
CA ALA A 19 -4.70 -2.21 -4.56
C ALA A 19 -3.28 -2.57 -5.01
N ALA A 20 -2.26 -2.10 -4.28
CA ALA A 20 -0.86 -2.43 -4.58
C ALA A 20 -0.50 -3.88 -4.21
N LEU A 21 -1.12 -4.48 -3.19
CA LEU A 21 -0.83 -5.85 -2.73
C LEU A 21 -1.53 -6.94 -3.56
N GLU A 22 -2.74 -6.65 -4.04
CA GLU A 22 -3.62 -7.63 -4.70
C GLU A 22 -2.98 -8.35 -5.90
N PRO A 23 -2.26 -7.67 -6.82
CA PRO A 23 -1.58 -8.33 -7.95
C PRO A 23 -0.48 -9.31 -7.53
N HIS A 24 0.06 -9.15 -6.31
CA HIS A 24 1.17 -9.95 -5.79
C HIS A 24 0.71 -11.00 -4.79
N GLY A 25 -0.61 -11.23 -4.67
CA GLY A 25 -1.19 -12.15 -3.68
C GLY A 25 -0.94 -11.70 -2.23
N GLY A 26 -0.60 -10.43 -2.02
CA GLY A 26 -0.33 -9.86 -0.72
C GLY A 26 -1.60 -9.73 0.12
N ARG A 27 -1.43 -9.70 1.44
CA ARG A 27 -2.52 -9.50 2.40
C ARG A 27 -2.23 -8.29 3.27
N GLY A 28 -3.28 -7.58 3.65
CA GLY A 28 -3.15 -6.40 4.47
C GLY A 28 -4.49 -5.93 5.02
N GLY A 29 -4.41 -4.98 5.93
CA GLY A 29 -5.57 -4.38 6.59
C GLY A 29 -5.21 -3.02 7.19
N GLY A 30 -6.22 -2.21 7.42
CA GLY A 30 -6.04 -0.85 7.89
C GLY A 30 -7.26 0.01 7.68
N LYS A 31 -7.10 1.30 7.96
CA LYS A 31 -8.07 2.36 7.65
C LYS A 31 -7.40 3.41 6.78
N ALA A 32 -8.18 4.41 6.35
CA ALA A 32 -7.71 5.49 5.48
C ALA A 32 -6.43 6.21 5.96
N ARG A 33 -6.16 6.22 7.28
CA ARG A 33 -5.02 6.95 7.87
C ARG A 33 -3.77 6.08 8.08
N LEU A 34 -3.96 4.77 8.21
CA LEU A 34 -2.91 3.84 8.56
C LEU A 34 -3.30 2.44 8.10
N ALA A 35 -2.43 1.81 7.30
CA ALA A 35 -2.60 0.46 6.84
C ALA A 35 -1.28 -0.31 6.84
N GLN A 36 -1.37 -1.62 6.94
CA GLN A 36 -0.24 -2.52 6.89
C GLN A 36 -0.52 -3.74 6.04
N GLY A 37 0.52 -4.33 5.49
CA GLY A 37 0.40 -5.56 4.73
C GLY A 37 1.74 -6.22 4.43
N THR A 38 1.64 -7.43 3.91
CA THR A 38 2.75 -8.35 3.65
C THR A 38 2.58 -9.02 2.29
N VAL A 39 3.71 -9.46 1.75
CA VAL A 39 3.80 -10.36 0.60
C VAL A 39 4.63 -11.57 1.02
N SER A 40 4.37 -12.72 0.39
CA SER A 40 5.06 -13.98 0.70
C SER A 40 6.38 -14.15 -0.05
N GLN A 41 6.58 -13.44 -1.16
CA GLN A 41 7.82 -13.46 -1.95
C GLN A 41 8.60 -12.16 -1.75
N PRO A 42 9.91 -12.22 -1.41
CA PRO A 42 10.74 -11.02 -1.24
C PRO A 42 10.74 -10.10 -2.46
N ASP A 43 10.81 -10.68 -3.67
CA ASP A 43 10.86 -9.91 -4.93
C ASP A 43 9.57 -9.10 -5.17
N SER A 44 8.43 -9.55 -4.64
CA SER A 44 7.18 -8.81 -4.71
C SER A 44 7.19 -7.53 -3.90
N LEU A 45 8.02 -7.43 -2.85
CA LEU A 45 8.05 -6.23 -2.00
C LEU A 45 8.50 -5.00 -2.79
N ALA A 46 9.50 -5.15 -3.64
CA ALA A 46 10.01 -4.06 -4.48
C ALA A 46 8.94 -3.58 -5.48
N ALA A 47 8.22 -4.50 -6.12
CA ALA A 47 7.14 -4.18 -7.05
C ALA A 47 5.97 -3.46 -6.37
N VAL A 48 5.55 -3.92 -5.19
CA VAL A 48 4.50 -3.27 -4.40
C VAL A 48 4.94 -1.85 -4.00
N LEU A 49 6.19 -1.69 -3.55
CA LEU A 49 6.72 -0.38 -3.18
C LEU A 49 6.72 0.60 -4.36
N ALA A 50 7.13 0.15 -5.55
CA ALA A 50 7.10 0.98 -6.76
C ALA A 50 5.67 1.45 -7.09
N SER A 51 4.70 0.53 -7.06
CA SER A 51 3.28 0.83 -7.29
C SER A 51 2.74 1.86 -6.30
N LEU A 52 3.11 1.77 -5.02
CA LEU A 52 2.73 2.74 -4.00
C LEU A 52 3.33 4.13 -4.26
N LEU A 53 4.61 4.20 -4.61
CA LEU A 53 5.27 5.47 -4.93
C LEU A 53 4.61 6.16 -6.13
N GLU A 54 4.28 5.39 -7.17
CA GLU A 54 3.54 5.89 -8.34
C GLU A 54 2.12 6.34 -8.00
N ALA A 55 1.46 5.70 -7.02
CA ALA A 55 0.12 6.08 -6.59
C ALA A 55 0.12 7.38 -5.77
N PHE A 56 1.15 7.61 -4.95
CA PHE A 56 1.26 8.82 -4.12
C PHE A 56 1.84 10.04 -4.86
N ALA A 57 2.46 9.83 -6.02
CA ALA A 57 3.01 10.91 -6.84
C ALA A 57 1.97 11.64 -7.71
N ARG A 58 0.70 11.21 -7.69
CA ARG A 58 -0.38 11.75 -8.51
C ARG A 58 -1.21 12.78 -7.77
#